data_AF-A0A0B7H2L2-F1
#
_entry.id   AF-A0A0B7H2L2-F1
#
_cell.length_a   1.000
_cell.length_b   1.000
_cell.length_c   1.000
_cell.angle_alpha   90.00
_cell.angle_beta   90.00
_cell.angle_gamma   90.00
#
_symmetry.space_group_name_H-M   'P 1'
#
loop_
_entity.id
_entity.type
_entity.pdbx_description
1 polymer ?
#
loop_
_entity_poly.entity_id
_entity_poly.type
_entity_poly.pdbx_seq_one_letter_code
_entity_poly.pdbx_strand_id
1 'polypeptide(L)'
;MIFSRIRYFCACFVVLLGCAVEQNIPIEGNFDILVVGERYNVPMRVRILNKVQGADTFKWEFPGGSYTSSDVMHPEEIVYRQPGTHTITLHTSNVDGEQKTFQKHFTAFAELVASFDWQQQGSLYAPLTLVMQNNSQGAEAYQWHFQGGTPEYSSEKNPTVVFNQEGEFTISLEVVNHSQRERVEKNIRVNPPLEVAFDWKNEYFENYQAPVRIFLSNQTKNATLGYHWQVTDGISTQESNEENPSFLLAREGTYQITLTAKNDKQTLSLSREIIVEKGDNLLTFTDIKLGVNMAQNTIGCFFSSYLGRILTAEEITSETGKLIDFVYFGQNSSFSYNVFLSPDKVQETVLRKNSWSHTKSFYQQARKCRANFVGF
;
A
#
# COMPACT_ATOMS: atom_id res chain seq x y z
N MET A 1 -98.08 -75.30 26.69
CA MET A 1 -99.56 -75.43 26.80
C MET A 1 -100.19 -74.06 26.56
N ILE A 2 -101.19 -74.00 25.68
CA ILE A 2 -102.27 -72.98 25.56
C ILE A 2 -101.83 -71.63 24.93
N PHE A 3 -102.10 -71.39 23.63
CA PHE A 3 -103.25 -70.65 23.01
C PHE A 3 -103.47 -69.24 23.61
N SER A 4 -103.80 -68.13 22.96
CA SER A 4 -104.11 -67.71 21.59
C SER A 4 -104.57 -66.22 21.66
N ARG A 5 -104.43 -65.46 20.55
CA ARG A 5 -105.31 -64.40 20.01
C ARG A 5 -104.70 -63.01 19.77
N ILE A 6 -104.33 -62.81 18.50
CA ILE A 6 -104.71 -61.71 17.57
C ILE A 6 -105.40 -60.47 18.16
N ARG A 7 -104.88 -59.28 17.83
CA ARG A 7 -105.60 -58.21 17.10
C ARG A 7 -104.65 -57.10 16.61
N TYR A 8 -104.72 -56.84 15.30
CA TYR A 8 -104.15 -55.70 14.58
C TYR A 8 -104.72 -54.37 15.11
N PHE A 9 -103.90 -53.32 15.29
CA PHE A 9 -104.12 -52.02 14.65
C PHE A 9 -102.99 -51.01 14.94
N CYS A 10 -102.62 -50.27 13.90
CA CYS A 10 -101.82 -49.03 13.88
C CYS A 10 -100.37 -49.07 14.39
N ALA A 11 -99.46 -49.43 13.49
CA ALA A 11 -98.11 -48.89 13.50
C ALA A 11 -98.16 -47.38 13.18
N CYS A 12 -98.13 -46.53 14.22
CA CYS A 12 -97.80 -45.12 14.05
C CYS A 12 -96.28 -45.00 13.88
N PHE A 13 -95.80 -45.16 12.65
CA PHE A 13 -94.44 -44.78 12.28
C PHE A 13 -94.42 -43.25 12.19
N VAL A 14 -94.06 -42.59 13.31
CA VAL A 14 -93.82 -41.16 13.33
C VAL A 14 -92.53 -40.92 12.54
N VAL A 15 -92.67 -40.67 11.24
CA VAL A 15 -91.61 -40.08 10.44
C VAL A 15 -91.48 -38.65 10.93
N LEU A 16 -90.49 -38.40 11.80
CA LEU A 16 -89.98 -37.06 12.06
C LEU A 16 -89.39 -36.53 10.74
N LEU A 17 -90.23 -35.90 9.92
CA LEU A 17 -89.78 -35.00 8.86
C LEU A 17 -89.23 -33.74 9.56
N GLY A 18 -88.00 -33.84 10.05
CA GLY A 18 -87.22 -32.65 10.36
C GLY A 18 -86.99 -31.91 9.05
N CYS A 19 -87.56 -30.71 8.92
CA CYS A 19 -87.05 -29.70 8.00
C CYS A 19 -85.63 -29.37 8.46
N ALA A 20 -84.63 -30.08 7.94
CA ALA A 20 -83.26 -29.58 7.97
C ALA A 20 -83.26 -28.36 7.04
N VAL A 21 -83.21 -27.16 7.63
CA VAL A 21 -82.90 -25.95 6.88
C VAL A 21 -81.42 -26.04 6.58
N GLU A 22 -81.07 -26.19 5.31
CA GLU A 22 -79.69 -26.17 4.84
C GLU A 22 -79.13 -24.77 5.13
N GLN A 23 -78.25 -24.66 6.12
CA GLN A 23 -77.60 -23.41 6.48
C GLN A 23 -76.30 -23.32 5.69
N ASN A 24 -76.26 -22.39 4.73
CA ASN A 24 -75.07 -22.10 3.94
C ASN A 24 -73.88 -21.80 4.86
N ILE A 25 -72.73 -22.44 4.61
CA ILE A 25 -71.50 -22.25 5.38
C ILE A 25 -70.69 -21.13 4.71
N PRO A 26 -70.67 -19.89 5.25
CA PRO A 26 -69.95 -18.81 4.59
C PRO A 26 -68.44 -19.04 4.63
N ILE A 27 -67.74 -18.74 3.53
CA ILE A 27 -66.28 -18.69 3.47
C ILE A 27 -65.82 -17.42 4.17
N GLU A 28 -65.10 -17.51 5.28
CA GLU A 28 -64.63 -16.36 6.05
C GLU A 28 -63.15 -16.46 6.40
N GLY A 29 -62.55 -15.34 6.82
CA GLY A 29 -61.15 -15.27 7.19
C GLY A 29 -60.24 -14.77 6.07
N ASN A 30 -58.96 -15.11 6.15
CA ASN A 30 -57.91 -14.72 5.20
C ASN A 30 -56.67 -15.64 5.42
N PHE A 31 -55.54 -15.33 4.81
CA PHE A 31 -54.25 -15.96 5.10
C PHE A 31 -53.23 -14.90 5.54
N ASP A 32 -52.14 -15.31 6.18
CA ASP A 32 -50.99 -14.45 6.47
C ASP A 32 -49.73 -14.95 5.75
N ILE A 33 -48.87 -14.02 5.38
CA ILE A 33 -47.55 -14.28 4.80
C ILE A 33 -46.53 -14.11 5.92
N LEU A 34 -45.84 -15.19 6.28
CA LEU A 34 -44.80 -15.21 7.29
C LEU A 34 -43.44 -15.25 6.59
N VAL A 35 -42.61 -14.23 6.82
CA VAL A 35 -41.24 -14.15 6.28
C VAL A 35 -40.31 -15.01 7.12
N VAL A 36 -39.65 -15.97 6.49
CA VAL A 36 -38.80 -16.93 7.20
C VAL A 36 -37.53 -16.24 7.68
N GLY A 37 -37.34 -16.21 9.00
CA GLY A 37 -36.16 -15.63 9.65
C GLY A 37 -36.05 -14.11 9.52
N GLU A 38 -37.17 -13.41 9.25
CA GLU A 38 -37.22 -11.93 9.10
C GLU A 38 -36.25 -11.40 8.03
N ARG A 39 -35.95 -12.22 7.01
CA ARG A 39 -35.10 -11.85 5.87
C ARG A 39 -35.95 -11.41 4.70
N TYR A 40 -35.94 -10.12 4.43
CA TYR A 40 -36.78 -9.51 3.38
C TYR A 40 -36.07 -9.36 2.03
N ASN A 41 -34.77 -9.66 1.96
CA ASN A 41 -33.98 -9.58 0.73
C ASN A 41 -34.06 -10.90 -0.07
N VAL A 42 -33.88 -10.81 -1.39
CA VAL A 42 -33.80 -11.99 -2.25
C VAL A 42 -32.53 -12.80 -1.99
N PRO A 43 -32.58 -14.16 -2.02
CA PRO A 43 -33.77 -14.99 -2.15
C PRO A 43 -34.64 -14.98 -0.87
N MET A 44 -35.85 -14.45 -0.98
CA MET A 44 -36.78 -14.27 0.14
C MET A 44 -37.63 -15.52 0.29
N ARG A 45 -37.75 -16.02 1.52
CA ARG A 45 -38.52 -17.24 1.84
C ARG A 45 -39.78 -16.85 2.60
N VAL A 46 -40.93 -17.34 2.15
CA VAL A 46 -42.22 -17.10 2.79
C VAL A 46 -42.97 -18.40 3.08
N ARG A 47 -43.71 -18.40 4.18
CA ARG A 47 -44.67 -19.45 4.56
C ARG A 47 -46.05 -18.86 4.67
N ILE A 48 -47.06 -19.65 4.34
CA ILE A 48 -48.45 -19.20 4.37
C ILE A 48 -49.14 -19.79 5.58
N LEU A 49 -49.71 -18.92 6.41
CA LEU A 49 -50.63 -19.31 7.48
C LEU A 49 -52.05 -19.11 6.98
N ASN A 50 -52.68 -20.18 6.50
CA ASN A 50 -54.06 -20.16 6.06
C ASN A 50 -55.00 -20.09 7.28
N LYS A 51 -55.88 -19.09 7.33
CA LYS A 51 -56.91 -18.90 8.36
C LYS A 51 -58.32 -18.84 7.77
N VAL A 52 -58.49 -19.26 6.51
CA VAL A 52 -59.80 -19.33 5.86
C VAL A 52 -60.60 -20.49 6.45
N GLN A 53 -61.86 -20.23 6.77
CA GLN A 53 -62.84 -21.20 7.29
C GLN A 53 -64.00 -21.31 6.30
N GLY A 54 -64.71 -22.45 6.30
CA GLY A 54 -65.90 -22.67 5.46
C GLY A 54 -65.62 -23.00 3.98
N ALA A 55 -64.36 -23.19 3.58
CA ALA A 55 -63.96 -23.58 2.22
C ALA A 55 -63.56 -25.07 2.13
N ASP A 56 -63.96 -25.74 1.06
CA ASP A 56 -63.62 -27.14 0.77
C ASP A 56 -62.47 -27.27 -0.23
N THR A 57 -62.28 -26.29 -1.11
CA THR A 57 -61.20 -26.26 -2.10
C THR A 57 -60.31 -25.02 -1.93
N PHE A 58 -59.02 -25.18 -2.22
CA PHE A 58 -58.02 -24.13 -2.17
C PHE A 58 -57.21 -24.18 -3.46
N LYS A 59 -57.10 -23.05 -4.15
CA LYS A 59 -56.24 -22.90 -5.32
C LYS A 59 -55.39 -21.65 -5.17
N TRP A 60 -54.11 -21.86 -4.93
CA TRP A 60 -53.13 -20.81 -4.73
C TRP A 60 -52.39 -20.46 -6.02
N GLU A 61 -52.05 -19.17 -6.16
CA GLU A 61 -51.19 -18.65 -7.21
C GLU A 61 -50.05 -17.83 -6.57
N PHE A 62 -48.81 -18.17 -6.94
CA PHE A 62 -47.56 -17.56 -6.48
C PHE A 62 -46.72 -17.06 -7.67
N PRO A 63 -47.18 -16.05 -8.46
CA PRO A 63 -46.39 -15.50 -9.55
C PRO A 63 -44.97 -15.13 -9.09
N GLY A 64 -43.95 -15.65 -9.75
CA GLY A 64 -42.54 -15.36 -9.42
C GLY A 64 -41.94 -16.16 -8.25
N GLY A 65 -42.72 -17.04 -7.61
CA GLY A 65 -42.23 -17.97 -6.59
C GLY A 65 -41.45 -19.16 -7.18
N SER A 66 -40.79 -19.93 -6.32
CA SER A 66 -40.05 -21.16 -6.70
C SER A 66 -40.94 -22.23 -7.34
N TYR A 67 -42.23 -22.19 -7.02
CA TYR A 67 -43.31 -22.85 -7.73
C TYR A 67 -44.49 -21.87 -7.78
N THR A 68 -45.32 -21.95 -8.81
CA THR A 68 -46.27 -20.87 -9.16
C THR A 68 -47.70 -21.14 -8.76
N SER A 69 -48.06 -22.34 -8.31
CA SER A 69 -49.40 -22.68 -7.85
C SER A 69 -49.43 -23.87 -6.91
N SER A 70 -50.51 -24.04 -6.16
CA SER A 70 -50.74 -25.20 -5.29
C SER A 70 -52.22 -25.39 -4.98
N ASP A 71 -52.67 -26.64 -4.87
CA ASP A 71 -54.06 -26.97 -4.50
C ASP A 71 -54.19 -27.51 -3.07
N VAL A 72 -53.10 -27.52 -2.29
CA VAL A 72 -53.15 -27.96 -0.89
C VAL A 72 -53.52 -26.82 0.06
N MET A 73 -54.21 -27.17 1.15
CA MET A 73 -54.64 -26.20 2.17
C MET A 73 -53.46 -25.44 2.81
N HIS A 74 -52.32 -26.12 2.96
CA HIS A 74 -51.07 -25.59 3.51
C HIS A 74 -49.94 -25.82 2.51
N PRO A 75 -49.66 -24.86 1.61
CA PRO A 75 -48.55 -24.97 0.68
C PRO A 75 -47.21 -24.96 1.41
N GLU A 76 -46.18 -25.55 0.79
CA GLU A 76 -44.80 -25.53 1.30
C GLU A 76 -44.20 -24.11 1.32
N GLU A 77 -42.94 -24.00 1.72
CA GLU A 77 -42.21 -22.74 1.69
C GLU A 77 -41.93 -22.28 0.25
N ILE A 78 -42.21 -21.00 -0.04
CA ILE A 78 -42.05 -20.42 -1.38
C ILE A 78 -40.84 -19.49 -1.38
N VAL A 79 -39.98 -19.61 -2.39
CA VAL A 79 -38.78 -18.78 -2.55
C VAL A 79 -38.95 -17.78 -3.70
N TYR A 80 -38.80 -16.50 -3.40
CA TYR A 80 -38.83 -15.41 -4.38
C TYR A 80 -37.40 -14.92 -4.62
N ARG A 81 -36.93 -15.03 -5.88
CA ARG A 81 -35.55 -14.69 -6.26
C ARG A 81 -35.40 -13.33 -6.93
N GLN A 82 -36.52 -12.71 -7.33
CA GLN A 82 -36.52 -11.40 -7.97
C GLN A 82 -37.02 -10.35 -6.99
N PRO A 83 -36.32 -9.21 -6.86
CA PRO A 83 -36.78 -8.13 -6.01
C PRO A 83 -38.03 -7.48 -6.62
N GLY A 84 -38.84 -6.85 -5.78
CA GLY A 84 -40.07 -6.18 -6.16
C GLY A 84 -41.27 -6.61 -5.31
N THR A 85 -42.43 -6.06 -5.66
CA THR A 85 -43.70 -6.39 -5.02
C THR A 85 -44.27 -7.66 -5.64
N HIS A 86 -44.52 -8.66 -4.81
CA HIS A 86 -45.13 -9.93 -5.18
C HIS A 86 -46.53 -10.03 -4.58
N THR A 87 -47.44 -10.65 -5.30
CA THR A 87 -48.83 -10.88 -4.88
C THR A 87 -49.10 -12.36 -4.82
N ILE A 88 -49.64 -12.83 -3.69
CA ILE A 88 -50.17 -14.19 -3.55
C ILE A 88 -51.68 -14.10 -3.66
N THR A 89 -52.27 -14.93 -4.52
CA THR A 89 -53.72 -15.05 -4.70
C THR A 89 -54.19 -16.42 -4.22
N LEU A 90 -55.27 -16.46 -3.46
CA LEU A 90 -55.97 -17.69 -3.06
C LEU A 90 -57.40 -17.63 -3.61
N HIS A 91 -57.79 -18.62 -4.39
CA HIS A 91 -59.18 -18.90 -4.74
C HIS A 91 -59.71 -20.03 -3.89
N THR A 92 -60.93 -19.89 -3.38
CA THR A 92 -61.61 -20.89 -2.53
C THR A 92 -63.01 -21.14 -3.02
N SER A 93 -63.48 -22.37 -2.86
CA SER A 93 -64.89 -22.71 -3.04
C SER A 93 -65.37 -23.72 -2.01
N ASN A 94 -66.69 -23.79 -1.79
CA ASN A 94 -67.31 -24.81 -0.95
C ASN A 94 -68.44 -25.55 -1.69
N VAL A 95 -68.99 -26.58 -1.06
CA VAL A 95 -70.07 -27.42 -1.58
C VAL A 95 -71.36 -26.65 -1.86
N ASP A 96 -71.58 -25.55 -1.14
CA ASP A 96 -72.71 -24.63 -1.29
C ASP A 96 -72.56 -23.71 -2.53
N GLY A 97 -71.44 -23.83 -3.25
CA GLY A 97 -71.15 -23.08 -4.47
C GLY A 97 -70.63 -21.67 -4.23
N GLU A 98 -70.38 -21.27 -2.99
CA GLU A 98 -69.73 -19.99 -2.69
C GLU A 98 -68.28 -20.01 -3.17
N GLN A 99 -67.82 -18.88 -3.73
CA GLN A 99 -66.44 -18.69 -4.15
C GLN A 99 -65.91 -17.38 -3.60
N LYS A 100 -64.70 -17.41 -3.03
CA LYS A 100 -63.98 -16.19 -2.61
C LYS A 100 -62.55 -16.19 -3.08
N THR A 101 -62.06 -14.98 -3.35
CA THR A 101 -60.67 -14.72 -3.72
C THR A 101 -60.04 -13.81 -2.69
N PHE A 102 -58.89 -14.20 -2.17
CA PHE A 102 -58.08 -13.44 -1.22
C PHE A 102 -56.74 -13.10 -1.85
N GLN A 103 -56.26 -11.89 -1.63
CA GLN A 103 -54.96 -11.43 -2.12
C GLN A 103 -54.16 -10.75 -1.02
N LYS A 104 -52.86 -11.05 -0.97
CA LYS A 104 -51.90 -10.31 -0.14
C LYS A 104 -50.65 -10.00 -0.93
N HIS A 105 -50.11 -8.81 -0.70
CA HIS A 105 -48.86 -8.34 -1.28
C HIS A 105 -47.76 -8.32 -0.24
N PHE A 106 -46.52 -8.48 -0.69
CA PHE A 106 -45.31 -8.27 0.09
C PHE A 106 -44.18 -7.82 -0.84
N THR A 107 -43.16 -7.18 -0.28
CA THR A 107 -42.01 -6.69 -1.06
C THR A 107 -40.77 -7.51 -0.73
N ALA A 108 -40.12 -8.04 -1.75
CA ALA A 108 -38.79 -8.62 -1.65
C ALA A 108 -37.74 -7.58 -2.06
N PHE A 109 -36.76 -7.30 -1.20
CA PHE A 109 -35.69 -6.32 -1.47
C PHE A 109 -34.53 -6.96 -2.22
N ALA A 110 -33.75 -6.14 -2.94
CA ALA A 110 -32.56 -6.60 -3.63
C ALA A 110 -31.53 -7.16 -2.63
N GLU A 111 -30.72 -8.13 -3.07
CA GLU A 111 -29.56 -8.58 -2.31
C GLU A 111 -28.55 -7.44 -2.17
N LEU A 112 -28.02 -7.27 -0.96
CA LEU A 112 -27.02 -6.24 -0.68
C LEU A 112 -25.61 -6.77 -0.97
N VAL A 113 -24.87 -6.08 -1.84
CA VAL A 113 -23.47 -6.38 -2.12
C VAL A 113 -22.66 -5.09 -2.05
N ALA A 114 -21.73 -5.02 -1.09
CA ALA A 114 -20.84 -3.87 -0.96
C ALA A 114 -19.69 -3.96 -1.99
N SER A 115 -19.51 -2.89 -2.75
CA SER A 115 -18.39 -2.76 -3.69
C SER A 115 -18.12 -1.29 -3.99
N PHE A 116 -16.85 -0.96 -4.13
CA PHE A 116 -16.41 0.36 -4.58
C PHE A 116 -15.05 0.32 -5.25
N ASP A 117 -14.76 1.35 -6.04
CA ASP A 117 -13.46 1.69 -6.57
C ASP A 117 -13.22 3.20 -6.37
N TRP A 118 -12.14 3.74 -6.94
CA TRP A 118 -11.88 5.17 -6.94
C TRP A 118 -11.17 5.60 -8.22
N GLN A 119 -11.33 6.87 -8.56
CA GLN A 119 -10.52 7.57 -9.54
C GLN A 119 -9.50 8.45 -8.82
N GLN A 120 -8.21 8.18 -9.06
CA GLN A 120 -7.12 9.03 -8.59
C GLN A 120 -7.04 10.32 -9.41
N GLN A 121 -6.88 11.46 -8.73
CA GLN A 121 -6.58 12.74 -9.37
C GLN A 121 -5.10 13.11 -9.13
N GLY A 122 -4.34 13.26 -10.22
CA GLY A 122 -2.92 13.62 -10.14
C GLY A 122 -2.05 12.43 -9.74
N SER A 123 -1.08 12.64 -8.85
CA SER A 123 -0.11 11.63 -8.44
C SER A 123 -0.39 11.03 -7.07
N LEU A 124 0.35 9.96 -6.74
CA LEU A 124 0.27 9.24 -5.47
C LEU A 124 0.99 9.94 -4.30
N TYR A 125 1.50 11.16 -4.49
CA TYR A 125 2.16 11.92 -3.44
C TYR A 125 1.17 12.88 -2.77
N ALA A 126 1.35 13.08 -1.46
CA ALA A 126 0.56 14.02 -0.70
C ALA A 126 0.61 15.46 -1.29
N PRO A 127 -0.52 16.19 -1.32
CA PRO A 127 -1.88 15.70 -1.09
C PRO A 127 -2.38 14.82 -2.24
N LEU A 128 -2.88 13.62 -1.92
CA LEU A 128 -3.52 12.68 -2.85
C LEU A 128 -5.03 12.86 -2.78
N THR A 129 -5.67 13.16 -3.91
CA THR A 129 -7.14 13.27 -4.01
C THR A 129 -7.72 12.05 -4.72
N LEU A 130 -8.70 11.40 -4.10
CA LEU A 130 -9.47 10.30 -4.67
C LEU A 130 -10.94 10.71 -4.80
N VAL A 131 -11.53 10.41 -5.95
CA VAL A 131 -12.99 10.47 -6.15
C VAL A 131 -13.51 9.04 -6.05
N MET A 132 -14.30 8.76 -5.02
CA MET A 132 -14.82 7.42 -4.78
C MET A 132 -15.92 7.07 -5.80
N GLN A 133 -15.95 5.81 -6.21
CA GLN A 133 -16.96 5.26 -7.09
C GLN A 133 -17.66 4.08 -6.40
N ASN A 134 -18.88 4.30 -5.94
CA ASN A 134 -19.70 3.23 -5.39
C ASN A 134 -20.23 2.33 -6.52
N ASN A 135 -19.91 1.04 -6.41
CA ASN A 135 -20.37 -0.03 -7.29
C ASN A 135 -21.26 -1.04 -6.55
N SER A 136 -21.83 -0.62 -5.40
CA SER A 136 -22.62 -1.50 -4.53
C SER A 136 -23.98 -1.78 -5.15
N GLN A 137 -24.49 -2.99 -4.92
CA GLN A 137 -25.81 -3.42 -5.39
C GLN A 137 -26.78 -3.47 -4.22
N GLY A 138 -28.02 -3.04 -4.48
CA GLY A 138 -29.07 -3.06 -3.47
C GLY A 138 -28.88 -2.09 -2.31
N ALA A 139 -27.89 -1.20 -2.30
CA ALA A 139 -27.65 -0.27 -1.17
C ALA A 139 -28.62 0.92 -1.14
N GLU A 140 -29.11 1.27 0.04
CA GLU A 140 -30.01 2.42 0.28
C GLU A 140 -29.31 3.56 1.01
N ALA A 141 -28.33 3.25 1.87
CA ALA A 141 -27.45 4.24 2.48
C ALA A 141 -25.99 3.77 2.49
N TYR A 142 -25.10 4.75 2.60
CA TYR A 142 -23.65 4.59 2.51
C TYR A 142 -23.01 5.22 3.75
N GLN A 143 -22.01 4.56 4.31
CA GLN A 143 -21.16 5.09 5.35
C GLN A 143 -19.71 4.80 5.00
N TRP A 144 -19.03 5.83 4.54
CA TRP A 144 -17.61 5.81 4.25
C TRP A 144 -16.82 6.16 5.50
N HIS A 145 -15.66 5.52 5.63
CA HIS A 145 -14.62 5.91 6.55
C HIS A 145 -13.27 5.83 5.84
N PHE A 146 -12.55 6.95 5.88
CA PHE A 146 -11.27 7.18 5.24
C PHE A 146 -10.22 7.40 6.33
N GLN A 147 -9.56 6.35 6.76
CA GLN A 147 -8.55 6.45 7.82
C GLN A 147 -7.46 7.45 7.40
N GLY A 148 -7.30 8.56 8.12
CA GLY A 148 -6.32 9.60 7.77
C GLY A 148 -6.68 10.48 6.57
N GLY A 149 -7.88 10.32 6.01
CA GLY A 149 -8.43 11.14 4.94
C GLY A 149 -9.14 12.40 5.46
N THR A 150 -9.30 13.39 4.59
CA THR A 150 -10.12 14.58 4.82
C THR A 150 -11.18 14.69 3.72
N PRO A 151 -12.49 14.57 4.04
CA PRO A 151 -13.04 14.24 5.35
C PRO A 151 -12.73 12.80 5.78
N GLU A 152 -12.81 12.52 7.09
CA GLU A 152 -12.60 11.16 7.63
C GLU A 152 -13.84 10.27 7.43
N TYR A 153 -15.04 10.85 7.37
CA TYR A 153 -16.30 10.13 7.15
C TYR A 153 -17.15 10.83 6.08
N SER A 154 -17.99 10.06 5.38
CA SER A 154 -19.00 10.60 4.47
C SER A 154 -20.20 9.67 4.32
N SER A 155 -21.37 10.23 4.05
CA SER A 155 -22.59 9.50 3.69
C SER A 155 -23.00 9.69 2.23
N GLU A 156 -22.17 10.38 1.43
CA GLU A 156 -22.42 10.56 0.01
C GLU A 156 -22.23 9.24 -0.75
N LYS A 157 -22.93 9.08 -1.89
CA LYS A 157 -22.75 7.90 -2.73
C LYS A 157 -21.32 7.83 -3.30
N ASN A 158 -20.79 8.94 -3.77
CA ASN A 158 -19.48 9.05 -4.43
C ASN A 158 -18.69 10.26 -3.87
N PRO A 159 -18.23 10.21 -2.61
CA PRO A 159 -17.51 11.30 -1.99
C PRO A 159 -16.14 11.52 -2.63
N THR A 160 -15.60 12.73 -2.43
CA THR A 160 -14.18 13.02 -2.68
C THR A 160 -13.43 13.06 -1.35
N VAL A 161 -12.24 12.47 -1.30
CA VAL A 161 -11.37 12.46 -0.11
C VAL A 161 -9.94 12.86 -0.47
N VAL A 162 -9.27 13.56 0.45
CA VAL A 162 -7.87 13.97 0.33
C VAL A 162 -7.02 13.36 1.44
N PHE A 163 -5.90 12.72 1.09
CA PHE A 163 -4.87 12.26 2.02
C PHE A 163 -3.69 13.22 1.99
N ASN A 164 -3.46 13.93 3.09
CA ASN A 164 -2.48 15.01 3.19
C ASN A 164 -1.09 14.56 3.67
N GLN A 165 -0.94 13.29 4.05
CA GLN A 165 0.30 12.72 4.57
C GLN A 165 0.65 11.44 3.81
N GLU A 166 1.94 11.10 3.77
CA GLU A 166 2.40 9.80 3.31
C GLU A 166 1.93 8.68 4.24
N GLY A 167 1.83 7.46 3.72
CA GLY A 167 1.49 6.29 4.53
C GLY A 167 0.60 5.29 3.81
N GLU A 168 0.26 4.23 4.52
CA GLU A 168 -0.76 3.26 4.13
C GLU A 168 -2.07 3.60 4.85
N PHE A 169 -3.15 3.74 4.11
CA PHE A 169 -4.46 4.10 4.64
C PHE A 169 -5.51 3.08 4.20
N THR A 170 -6.45 2.77 5.09
CA THR A 170 -7.60 1.92 4.78
C THR A 170 -8.84 2.78 4.51
N ILE A 171 -9.50 2.49 3.39
CA ILE A 171 -10.80 3.03 3.02
C ILE A 171 -11.83 1.92 3.23
N SER A 172 -12.86 2.21 4.03
CA SER A 172 -13.97 1.30 4.27
C SER A 172 -15.29 1.90 3.83
N LEU A 173 -16.14 1.07 3.24
CA LEU A 173 -17.52 1.39 2.92
C LEU A 173 -18.42 0.37 3.61
N GLU A 174 -19.29 0.85 4.50
CA GLU A 174 -20.46 0.12 4.96
C GLU A 174 -21.68 0.57 4.16
N VAL A 175 -22.43 -0.38 3.61
CA VAL A 175 -23.71 -0.14 2.96
C VAL A 175 -24.80 -0.87 3.71
N VAL A 176 -26.00 -0.31 3.67
CA VAL A 176 -27.17 -0.89 4.33
C VAL A 176 -28.37 -0.90 3.38
N ASN A 177 -29.22 -1.91 3.53
CA ASN A 177 -30.55 -1.98 2.93
C ASN A 177 -31.46 -2.77 3.85
N HIS A 178 -32.56 -2.15 4.30
CA HIS A 178 -33.58 -2.75 5.16
C HIS A 178 -33.02 -3.53 6.36
N SER A 179 -32.73 -4.83 6.16
CA SER A 179 -32.27 -5.75 7.20
C SER A 179 -30.79 -6.14 7.08
N GLN A 180 -30.13 -5.80 5.97
CA GLN A 180 -28.76 -6.20 5.67
C GLN A 180 -27.77 -5.05 5.84
N ARG A 181 -26.57 -5.42 6.28
CA ARG A 181 -25.38 -4.56 6.30
C ARG A 181 -24.23 -5.33 5.69
N GLU A 182 -23.50 -4.69 4.80
CA GLU A 182 -22.31 -5.25 4.19
C GLU A 182 -21.18 -4.24 4.28
N ARG A 183 -19.95 -4.73 4.48
CA ARG A 183 -18.76 -3.89 4.61
C ARG A 183 -17.66 -4.41 3.71
N VAL A 184 -17.02 -3.48 3.00
CA VAL A 184 -15.85 -3.76 2.18
C VAL A 184 -14.75 -2.75 2.48
N GLU A 185 -13.50 -3.21 2.43
CA GLU A 185 -12.32 -2.39 2.72
C GLU A 185 -11.29 -2.54 1.61
N LYS A 186 -10.57 -1.45 1.32
CA LYS A 186 -9.45 -1.41 0.39
C LYS A 186 -8.37 -0.48 0.94
N ASN A 187 -7.10 -0.81 0.67
CA ASN A 187 -5.96 0.00 1.10
C ASN A 187 -5.45 0.89 -0.03
N ILE A 188 -4.91 2.05 0.33
CA ILE A 188 -4.22 2.98 -0.56
C ILE A 188 -2.91 3.42 0.08
N ARG A 189 -1.84 3.46 -0.74
CA ARG A 189 -0.54 3.99 -0.35
C ARG A 189 -0.35 5.40 -0.88
N VAL A 190 -0.04 6.34 -0.01
CA VAL A 190 0.47 7.68 -0.35
C VAL A 190 1.98 7.67 -0.24
N ASN A 191 2.67 8.05 -1.32
CA ASN A 191 4.12 8.02 -1.42
C ASN A 191 4.78 9.12 -0.57
N PRO A 192 5.96 8.84 0.02
CA PRO A 192 6.75 9.84 0.75
C PRO A 192 7.20 11.02 -0.13
N PRO A 193 7.41 12.24 0.41
CA PRO A 193 7.76 13.41 -0.38
C PRO A 193 9.15 13.27 -0.99
N LEU A 194 9.39 14.08 -2.02
CA LEU A 194 10.71 14.24 -2.62
C LEU A 194 11.64 14.91 -1.59
N GLU A 195 12.78 14.29 -1.30
CA GLU A 195 13.83 14.86 -0.44
C GLU A 195 15.10 15.00 -1.26
N VAL A 196 15.49 16.23 -1.62
CA VAL A 196 16.73 16.48 -2.36
C VAL A 196 17.90 16.54 -1.38
N ALA A 197 18.87 15.68 -1.58
CA ALA A 197 20.11 15.68 -0.81
C ALA A 197 21.26 15.21 -1.69
N PHE A 198 22.44 15.74 -1.40
CA PHE A 198 23.66 15.25 -2.00
C PHE A 198 24.86 15.50 -1.11
N ASP A 199 25.97 14.88 -1.50
CA ASP A 199 27.29 15.12 -0.97
C ASP A 199 28.32 15.16 -2.11
N TRP A 200 29.56 15.48 -1.82
CA TRP A 200 30.65 15.35 -2.77
C TRP A 200 31.95 14.96 -2.10
N LYS A 201 32.87 14.45 -2.90
CA LYS A 201 34.26 14.26 -2.51
C LYS A 201 35.18 14.82 -3.59
N ASN A 202 36.35 15.25 -3.16
CA ASN A 202 37.39 15.70 -4.07
C ASN A 202 38.20 14.48 -4.56
N GLU A 203 38.85 14.61 -5.71
CA GLU A 203 39.74 13.56 -6.24
C GLU A 203 40.87 13.22 -5.28
N TYR A 204 41.38 14.23 -4.56
CA TYR A 204 42.34 14.07 -3.48
C TYR A 204 41.70 14.56 -2.18
N PHE A 205 41.88 13.79 -1.11
CA PHE A 205 41.26 14.07 0.19
C PHE A 205 41.57 15.49 0.67
N GLU A 206 40.51 16.25 0.99
CA GLU A 206 40.58 17.63 1.48
C GLU A 206 41.41 18.61 0.62
N ASN A 207 41.66 18.30 -0.64
CA ASN A 207 42.32 19.22 -1.56
C ASN A 207 41.29 20.09 -2.31
N TYR A 208 41.32 21.40 -2.07
CA TYR A 208 40.42 22.37 -2.71
C TYR A 208 41.13 23.28 -3.73
N GLN A 209 42.36 22.98 -4.11
CA GLN A 209 43.16 23.80 -5.02
C GLN A 209 42.84 23.52 -6.49
N ALA A 210 42.72 24.58 -7.29
CA ALA A 210 42.50 24.48 -8.73
C ALA A 210 43.74 23.91 -9.47
N PRO A 211 43.57 23.00 -10.44
CA PRO A 211 42.31 22.38 -10.84
C PRO A 211 41.91 21.26 -9.87
N VAL A 212 40.67 21.29 -9.38
CA VAL A 212 40.11 20.23 -8.52
C VAL A 212 38.97 19.52 -9.24
N ARG A 213 39.03 18.18 -9.28
CA ARG A 213 37.90 17.36 -9.71
C ARG A 213 37.06 16.98 -8.49
N ILE A 214 35.76 17.23 -8.59
CA ILE A 214 34.77 16.82 -7.59
C ILE A 214 33.92 15.68 -8.15
N PHE A 215 33.58 14.73 -7.29
CA PHE A 215 32.66 13.63 -7.56
C PHE A 215 31.41 13.84 -6.73
N LEU A 216 30.28 14.09 -7.38
CA LEU A 216 29.01 14.32 -6.72
C LEU A 216 28.35 12.97 -6.40
N SER A 217 27.80 12.87 -5.20
CA SER A 217 27.05 11.71 -4.71
C SER A 217 25.61 12.13 -4.46
N ASN A 218 24.69 11.63 -5.28
CA ASN A 218 23.27 11.85 -5.06
C ASN A 218 22.78 11.06 -3.84
N GLN A 219 22.04 11.72 -2.96
CA GLN A 219 21.37 11.13 -1.79
C GLN A 219 19.87 11.42 -1.79
N THR A 220 19.33 11.86 -2.93
CA THR A 220 17.92 12.21 -3.10
C THR A 220 17.04 11.00 -2.92
N LYS A 221 15.90 11.17 -2.23
CA LYS A 221 14.87 10.13 -2.08
C LYS A 221 13.62 10.50 -2.86
N ASN A 222 12.93 9.49 -3.38
CA ASN A 222 11.62 9.61 -4.05
C ASN A 222 11.62 10.50 -5.30
N ALA A 223 12.75 10.62 -5.98
CA ALA A 223 12.82 11.16 -7.34
C ALA A 223 12.48 10.07 -8.35
N THR A 224 11.44 10.28 -9.17
CA THR A 224 10.98 9.29 -10.15
C THR A 224 11.15 9.75 -11.60
N LEU A 225 11.48 11.02 -11.82
CA LEU A 225 11.58 11.63 -13.16
C LEU A 225 13.00 12.09 -13.52
N GLY A 226 14.00 11.83 -12.66
CA GLY A 226 15.41 12.08 -12.92
C GLY A 226 16.03 13.24 -12.16
N TYR A 227 17.28 13.53 -12.50
CA TYR A 227 18.17 14.47 -11.84
C TYR A 227 18.79 15.44 -12.84
N HIS A 228 19.09 16.64 -12.39
CA HIS A 228 19.85 17.62 -13.14
C HIS A 228 20.81 18.36 -12.20
N TRP A 229 22.09 18.25 -12.50
CA TRP A 229 23.18 18.90 -11.80
C TRP A 229 23.63 20.13 -12.56
N GLN A 230 23.87 21.21 -11.84
CA GLN A 230 24.43 22.45 -12.36
C GLN A 230 25.54 22.91 -11.42
N VAL A 231 26.72 23.19 -11.97
CA VAL A 231 27.86 23.76 -11.23
C VAL A 231 28.28 25.05 -11.92
N THR A 232 28.23 26.17 -11.20
CA THR A 232 28.54 27.50 -11.77
C THR A 232 29.42 28.34 -10.83
N ASP A 233 30.35 29.10 -11.40
CA ASP A 233 31.14 30.15 -10.72
C ASP A 233 30.60 31.57 -10.99
N GLY A 234 29.38 31.68 -11.53
CA GLY A 234 28.77 32.95 -11.95
C GLY A 234 29.28 33.48 -13.30
N ILE A 235 30.30 32.85 -13.90
CA ILE A 235 30.84 33.19 -15.22
C ILE A 235 30.59 32.05 -16.21
N SER A 236 30.82 30.82 -15.77
CA SER A 236 30.70 29.57 -16.51
C SER A 236 29.77 28.60 -15.78
N THR A 237 29.15 27.70 -16.55
CA THR A 237 28.21 26.70 -16.04
C THR A 237 28.52 25.36 -16.67
N GLN A 238 28.61 24.32 -15.83
CA GLN A 238 28.70 22.92 -16.23
C GLN A 238 27.44 22.19 -15.78
N GLU A 239 26.96 21.23 -16.57
CA GLU A 239 25.70 20.52 -16.30
C GLU A 239 25.83 19.01 -16.54
N SER A 240 25.01 18.23 -15.86
CA SER A 240 24.88 16.78 -16.10
C SER A 240 23.52 16.25 -15.66
N ASN A 241 23.02 15.23 -16.35
CA ASN A 241 21.82 14.47 -15.95
C ASN A 241 22.17 13.07 -15.41
N GLU A 242 23.47 12.76 -15.25
CA GLU A 242 23.90 11.52 -14.59
C GLU A 242 23.53 11.55 -13.11
N GLU A 243 23.31 10.39 -12.51
CA GLU A 243 22.99 10.30 -11.09
C GLU A 243 24.15 10.77 -10.22
N ASN A 244 25.38 10.36 -10.52
CA ASN A 244 26.59 10.68 -9.76
C ASN A 244 27.70 11.23 -10.69
N PRO A 245 27.57 12.46 -11.20
CA PRO A 245 28.54 13.03 -12.14
C PRO A 245 29.83 13.47 -11.44
N SER A 246 30.85 13.76 -12.25
CA SER A 246 32.04 14.48 -11.79
C SER A 246 32.25 15.75 -12.60
N PHE A 247 32.78 16.79 -11.95
CA PHE A 247 33.08 18.08 -12.58
C PHE A 247 34.53 18.49 -12.31
N LEU A 248 35.14 19.19 -13.26
CA LEU A 248 36.48 19.77 -13.11
C LEU A 248 36.35 21.27 -12.87
N LEU A 249 36.79 21.73 -11.70
CA LEU A 249 36.81 23.13 -11.32
C LEU A 249 38.21 23.68 -11.60
N ALA A 250 38.35 24.36 -12.74
CA ALA A 250 39.65 24.66 -13.32
C ALA A 250 40.34 25.90 -12.74
N ARG A 251 39.61 26.76 -12.01
CA ARG A 251 40.10 28.03 -11.51
C ARG A 251 39.71 28.21 -10.05
N GLU A 252 40.45 29.05 -9.35
CA GLU A 252 40.06 29.51 -8.02
C GLU A 252 38.76 30.34 -8.08
N GLY A 253 37.96 30.25 -7.03
CA GLY A 253 36.68 30.93 -6.93
C GLY A 253 35.65 30.15 -6.13
N THR A 254 34.49 30.76 -5.93
CA THR A 254 33.35 30.09 -5.30
C THR A 254 32.47 29.48 -6.39
N TYR A 255 32.24 28.18 -6.31
CA TYR A 255 31.31 27.46 -7.19
C TYR A 255 30.04 27.11 -6.42
N GLN A 256 28.88 27.36 -7.01
CA GLN A 256 27.58 26.90 -6.54
C GLN A 256 27.24 25.59 -7.25
N ILE A 257 27.03 24.53 -6.47
CA ILE A 257 26.58 23.21 -6.92
C ILE A 257 25.09 23.10 -6.62
N THR A 258 24.27 22.91 -7.65
CA THR A 258 22.82 22.75 -7.54
C THR A 258 22.41 21.38 -8.07
N LEU A 259 21.74 20.60 -7.23
CA LEU A 259 21.01 19.41 -7.65
C LEU A 259 19.53 19.74 -7.74
N THR A 260 18.93 19.54 -8.91
CA THR A 260 17.49 19.57 -9.12
C THR A 260 16.99 18.15 -9.34
N ALA A 261 15.99 17.74 -8.59
CA ALA A 261 15.34 16.45 -8.76
C ALA A 261 13.83 16.61 -8.92
N LYS A 262 13.20 15.61 -9.52
CA LYS A 262 11.77 15.67 -9.85
C LYS A 262 11.07 14.34 -9.58
N ASN A 263 9.84 14.44 -9.07
CA ASN A 263 8.85 13.38 -9.17
C ASN A 263 7.61 13.87 -9.94
N ASP A 264 6.60 13.03 -10.09
CA ASP A 264 5.37 13.36 -10.82
C ASP A 264 4.48 14.42 -10.12
N LYS A 265 4.83 14.87 -8.91
CA LYS A 265 4.15 15.92 -8.15
C LYS A 265 4.89 17.25 -8.16
N GLN A 266 6.19 17.23 -7.92
CA GLN A 266 6.99 18.41 -7.63
C GLN A 266 8.42 18.30 -8.15
N THR A 267 9.02 19.46 -8.33
CA THR A 267 10.45 19.64 -8.61
C THR A 267 11.05 20.39 -7.44
N LEU A 268 12.14 19.87 -6.87
CA LEU A 268 12.89 20.52 -5.79
C LEU A 268 14.35 20.66 -6.19
N SER A 269 15.01 21.67 -5.63
CA SER A 269 16.44 21.89 -5.83
C SER A 269 17.14 22.16 -4.50
N LEU A 270 18.37 21.69 -4.37
CA LEU A 270 19.27 22.01 -3.28
C LEU A 270 20.55 22.60 -3.85
N SER A 271 21.02 23.71 -3.29
CA SER A 271 22.28 24.34 -3.65
C SER A 271 23.25 24.34 -2.47
N ARG A 272 24.52 24.07 -2.73
CA ARG A 272 25.63 24.19 -1.78
C ARG A 272 26.82 24.85 -2.46
N GLU A 273 27.69 25.48 -1.69
CA GLU A 273 28.89 26.14 -2.21
C GLU A 273 30.15 25.35 -1.90
N ILE A 274 31.11 25.40 -2.83
CA ILE A 274 32.49 24.96 -2.64
C ILE A 274 33.42 26.12 -2.99
N ILE A 275 34.40 26.39 -2.13
CA ILE A 275 35.45 27.38 -2.39
C ILE A 275 36.65 26.63 -2.95
N VAL A 276 37.07 27.01 -4.15
CA VAL A 276 38.27 26.49 -4.80
C VAL A 276 39.39 27.50 -4.61
N GLU A 277 40.48 27.05 -4.03
CA GLU A 277 41.66 27.85 -3.78
C GLU A 277 42.57 27.90 -5.02
N LYS A 278 43.44 28.91 -5.07
CA LYS A 278 44.45 28.99 -6.12
C LYS A 278 45.44 27.84 -5.95
N GLY A 279 45.50 26.96 -6.95
CA GLY A 279 46.48 25.88 -6.94
C GLY A 279 47.81 26.29 -7.54
N ASP A 280 48.83 25.59 -7.08
CA ASP A 280 50.20 25.61 -7.59
C ASP A 280 50.55 24.32 -8.36
N ASN A 281 49.54 23.45 -8.58
CA ASN A 281 49.67 22.09 -9.13
C ASN A 281 50.58 21.16 -8.29
N LEU A 282 50.74 21.43 -6.99
CA LEU A 282 51.51 20.60 -6.08
C LEU A 282 50.61 20.05 -4.96
N LEU A 283 50.61 18.72 -4.79
CA LEU A 283 50.12 18.12 -3.57
C LEU A 283 51.20 18.27 -2.50
N THR A 284 51.01 19.22 -1.58
CA THR A 284 51.97 19.48 -0.50
C THR A 284 51.47 18.85 0.80
N PHE A 285 52.31 17.99 1.38
CA PHE A 285 52.10 17.42 2.72
C PHE A 285 53.25 17.84 3.61
N THR A 286 52.95 18.52 4.72
CA THR A 286 53.94 18.93 5.71
C THR A 286 53.77 18.10 6.99
N ASP A 287 54.84 18.02 7.77
CA ASP A 287 54.83 17.42 9.12
C ASP A 287 54.28 15.97 9.17
N ILE A 288 54.49 15.19 8.09
CA ILE A 288 54.09 13.79 8.02
C ILE A 288 54.87 12.97 9.05
N LYS A 289 54.16 12.37 10.01
CA LYS A 289 54.74 11.50 11.03
C LYS A 289 54.82 10.05 10.54
N LEU A 290 56.04 9.55 10.36
CA LEU A 290 56.31 8.21 9.83
C LEU A 290 56.81 7.27 10.94
N GLY A 291 56.16 6.12 11.10
CA GLY A 291 56.57 5.07 12.02
C GLY A 291 57.68 4.20 11.45
N VAL A 292 58.68 3.87 12.27
CA VAL A 292 59.65 2.80 11.98
C VAL A 292 58.94 1.44 11.94
N ASN A 293 59.61 0.37 11.49
CA ASN A 293 58.99 -0.94 11.25
C ASN A 293 58.23 -1.50 12.46
N MET A 294 58.72 -1.25 13.68
CA MET A 294 58.06 -1.68 14.92
C MET A 294 56.80 -0.86 15.26
N ALA A 295 56.65 0.35 14.71
CA ALA A 295 55.52 1.24 14.89
C ALA A 295 54.49 1.16 13.75
N GLN A 296 54.58 0.14 12.88
CA GLN A 296 53.69 -0.02 11.72
C GLN A 296 52.19 -0.11 12.09
N ASN A 297 51.86 -0.60 13.28
CA ASN A 297 50.46 -0.68 13.75
C ASN A 297 50.02 0.52 14.59
N THR A 298 50.95 1.32 15.11
CA THR A 298 50.64 2.43 16.04
C THR A 298 50.72 3.79 15.35
N ILE A 299 51.77 4.03 14.56
CA ILE A 299 51.96 5.27 13.79
C ILE A 299 51.66 5.03 12.31
N GLY A 300 52.04 3.84 11.81
CA GLY A 300 51.95 3.51 10.40
C GLY A 300 53.17 3.95 9.59
N CYS A 301 53.37 3.28 8.47
CA CYS A 301 54.54 3.46 7.60
C CYS A 301 54.17 3.56 6.12
N PHE A 302 52.87 3.53 5.79
CA PHE A 302 52.36 3.49 4.43
C PHE A 302 51.70 4.83 4.10
N PHE A 303 52.28 5.61 3.20
CA PHE A 303 51.72 6.93 2.85
C PHE A 303 50.85 6.86 1.60
N SER A 304 49.71 7.57 1.64
CA SER A 304 48.83 7.77 0.48
C SER A 304 48.54 9.26 0.30
N SER A 305 48.99 9.84 -0.81
CA SER A 305 48.68 11.19 -1.27
C SER A 305 47.23 11.32 -1.69
N TYR A 306 46.60 10.20 -2.08
CA TYR A 306 45.17 10.16 -2.38
C TYR A 306 44.33 10.38 -1.12
N LEU A 307 44.66 9.67 -0.03
CA LEU A 307 43.99 9.81 1.26
C LEU A 307 44.56 10.96 2.12
N GLY A 308 45.66 11.57 1.68
CA GLY A 308 46.37 12.64 2.37
C GLY A 308 46.95 12.26 3.74
N ARG A 309 47.16 10.97 4.02
CA ARG A 309 47.56 10.50 5.36
C ARG A 309 48.42 9.23 5.34
N ILE A 310 48.97 8.94 6.52
CA ILE A 310 49.60 7.66 6.83
C ILE A 310 48.54 6.62 7.19
N LEU A 311 48.76 5.40 6.71
CA LEU A 311 48.02 4.21 7.06
C LEU A 311 48.88 3.31 7.96
N THR A 312 48.24 2.74 8.97
CA THR A 312 48.79 1.64 9.76
C THR A 312 48.74 0.33 8.98
N ALA A 313 49.51 -0.67 9.42
CA ALA A 313 49.54 -1.97 8.75
C ALA A 313 48.22 -2.75 8.85
N GLU A 314 47.35 -2.38 9.79
CA GLU A 314 46.01 -2.94 9.98
C GLU A 314 44.98 -2.34 9.02
N GLU A 315 45.16 -1.08 8.62
CA GLU A 315 44.31 -0.40 7.65
C GLU A 315 44.58 -0.83 6.20
N ILE A 316 45.61 -1.67 5.97
CA ILE A 316 45.99 -2.11 4.63
C ILE A 316 45.14 -3.30 4.18
N THR A 317 44.23 -3.00 3.26
CA THR A 317 43.32 -3.92 2.58
C THR A 317 43.69 -4.02 1.10
N SER A 318 42.96 -4.83 0.32
CA SER A 318 43.10 -4.84 -1.13
C SER A 318 42.75 -3.50 -1.80
N GLU A 319 41.91 -2.69 -1.17
CA GLU A 319 41.52 -1.37 -1.73
C GLU A 319 42.49 -0.28 -1.28
N THR A 320 42.74 -0.14 0.01
CA THR A 320 43.67 0.86 0.54
C THR A 320 45.11 0.62 0.11
N GLY A 321 45.51 -0.64 -0.10
CA GLY A 321 46.85 -0.99 -0.59
C GLY A 321 47.16 -0.46 -1.99
N LYS A 322 46.15 -0.32 -2.86
CA LYS A 322 46.30 0.27 -4.21
C LYS A 322 46.60 1.78 -4.18
N LEU A 323 46.28 2.43 -3.06
CA LEU A 323 46.42 3.88 -2.89
C LEU A 323 47.76 4.29 -2.26
N ILE A 324 48.59 3.31 -1.88
CA ILE A 324 49.87 3.59 -1.21
C ILE A 324 50.89 4.05 -2.23
N ASP A 325 51.46 5.22 -2.00
CA ASP A 325 52.49 5.77 -2.85
C ASP A 325 53.84 5.19 -2.50
N PHE A 326 54.23 5.32 -1.24
CA PHE A 326 55.51 4.86 -0.74
C PHE A 326 55.35 4.30 0.66
N VAL A 327 56.36 3.52 1.05
CA VAL A 327 56.51 3.02 2.40
C VAL A 327 57.78 3.53 3.00
N TYR A 328 57.68 4.06 4.20
CA TYR A 328 58.85 4.38 5.00
C TYR A 328 59.32 3.13 5.73
N PHE A 329 60.54 2.69 5.41
CA PHE A 329 61.19 1.58 6.11
C PHE A 329 62.26 2.15 7.02
N GLY A 330 62.03 2.07 8.33
CA GLY A 330 63.00 2.44 9.36
C GLY A 330 63.32 1.23 10.23
N GLN A 331 64.58 0.83 10.31
CA GLN A 331 64.97 -0.42 10.98
C GLN A 331 64.67 -0.39 12.49
N ASN A 332 64.90 0.76 13.15
CA ASN A 332 64.76 0.95 14.59
C ASN A 332 64.51 2.43 14.94
N SER A 333 64.18 2.71 16.20
CA SER A 333 63.92 4.06 16.70
C SER A 333 65.13 4.98 16.73
N SER A 334 66.35 4.47 16.54
CA SER A 334 67.54 5.32 16.36
C SER A 334 67.68 5.84 14.93
N PHE A 335 66.77 5.47 14.02
CA PHE A 335 66.77 5.91 12.63
C PHE A 335 68.12 5.64 11.93
N SER A 336 68.83 4.57 12.30
CA SER A 336 70.17 4.28 11.78
C SER A 336 70.15 3.81 10.31
N TYR A 337 69.00 3.29 9.88
CA TYR A 337 68.74 2.90 8.49
C TYR A 337 67.30 3.26 8.14
N ASN A 338 67.14 4.23 7.23
CA ASN A 338 65.83 4.67 6.75
C ASN A 338 65.83 4.75 5.24
N VAL A 339 64.77 4.26 4.61
CA VAL A 339 64.60 4.31 3.16
C VAL A 339 63.12 4.43 2.82
N PHE A 340 62.83 5.16 1.75
CA PHE A 340 61.52 5.15 1.12
C PHE A 340 61.50 4.07 0.04
N LEU A 341 60.55 3.15 0.17
CA LEU A 341 60.36 2.03 -0.73
C LEU A 341 59.14 2.28 -1.60
N SER A 342 59.24 1.92 -2.89
CA SER A 342 58.05 1.75 -3.71
C SER A 342 57.24 0.55 -3.20
N PRO A 343 55.92 0.50 -3.45
CA PRO A 343 55.06 -0.60 -2.98
C PRO A 343 55.56 -1.98 -3.41
N ASP A 344 56.11 -2.12 -4.61
CA ASP A 344 56.71 -3.38 -5.07
C ASP A 344 57.95 -3.80 -4.25
N LYS A 345 58.83 -2.86 -3.90
CA LYS A 345 60.04 -3.15 -3.10
C LYS A 345 59.73 -3.53 -1.67
N VAL A 346 58.56 -3.16 -1.15
CA VAL A 346 58.12 -3.52 0.21
C VAL A 346 57.99 -5.03 0.36
N GLN A 347 57.69 -5.75 -0.73
CA GLN A 347 57.54 -7.21 -0.71
C GLN A 347 58.84 -7.96 -0.35
N GLU A 348 59.99 -7.30 -0.48
CA GLU A 348 61.31 -7.82 -0.11
C GLU A 348 61.66 -7.56 1.37
N THR A 349 60.75 -6.95 2.14
CA THR A 349 61.00 -6.52 3.52
C THR A 349 60.09 -7.20 4.53
N VAL A 350 60.34 -6.95 5.83
CA VAL A 350 59.46 -7.40 6.92
C VAL A 350 58.06 -6.76 6.90
N LEU A 351 57.88 -5.69 6.11
CA LEU A 351 56.59 -5.00 5.94
C LEU A 351 55.77 -5.58 4.77
N ARG A 352 56.20 -6.70 4.16
CA ARG A 352 55.49 -7.35 3.05
C ARG A 352 54.02 -7.62 3.37
N LYS A 353 53.16 -7.39 2.38
CA LYS A 353 51.71 -7.58 2.47
C LYS A 353 51.23 -8.13 1.14
N ASN A 354 50.58 -9.29 1.15
CA ASN A 354 50.20 -10.02 -0.07
C ASN A 354 49.09 -9.36 -0.91
N SER A 355 48.53 -8.23 -0.45
CA SER A 355 47.30 -7.63 -0.98
C SER A 355 47.51 -6.49 -1.99
N TRP A 356 48.75 -6.08 -2.29
CA TRP A 356 49.03 -4.92 -3.16
C TRP A 356 50.48 -4.92 -3.68
N SER A 357 50.63 -4.72 -4.99
CA SER A 357 51.92 -4.56 -5.68
C SER A 357 51.73 -3.60 -6.86
N HIS A 358 52.37 -2.43 -6.77
CA HIS A 358 52.52 -1.53 -7.91
C HIS A 358 53.79 -0.68 -7.74
N THR A 359 54.30 -0.13 -8.84
CA THR A 359 55.45 0.78 -8.79
C THR A 359 54.95 2.22 -8.90
N LYS A 360 55.30 3.06 -7.92
CA LYS A 360 55.24 4.52 -8.04
C LYS A 360 56.65 5.09 -7.98
N SER A 361 56.99 5.94 -8.95
CA SER A 361 58.32 6.55 -9.05
C SER A 361 58.39 7.81 -8.21
N PHE A 362 59.40 7.90 -7.33
CA PHE A 362 59.67 9.11 -6.54
C PHE A 362 60.97 9.75 -7.01
N TYR A 363 60.91 11.05 -7.33
CA TYR A 363 62.09 11.83 -7.69
C TYR A 363 62.52 12.66 -6.47
N GLN A 364 63.59 12.23 -5.79
CA GLN A 364 64.13 12.97 -4.65
C GLN A 364 65.13 14.02 -5.14
N GLN A 365 64.72 15.30 -5.24
CA GLN A 365 65.68 16.39 -5.44
C GLN A 365 66.37 16.74 -4.11
N ALA A 366 67.54 16.13 -3.89
CA ALA A 366 68.30 16.20 -2.65
C ALA A 366 68.94 17.57 -2.31
N ARG A 367 68.62 18.67 -3.00
CA ARG A 367 69.33 19.96 -2.76
C ARG A 367 68.76 20.85 -1.64
N LYS A 368 67.57 20.56 -1.09
CA LYS A 368 67.00 21.35 0.02
C LYS A 368 66.18 20.57 1.07
N CYS A 369 66.13 19.24 1.00
CA CYS A 369 65.50 18.46 2.06
C CYS A 369 66.42 18.40 3.29
N ARG A 370 66.33 19.40 4.16
CA ARG A 370 66.51 19.17 5.60
C ARG A 370 65.30 18.36 6.06
N ALA A 371 65.25 17.07 5.72
CA ALA A 371 64.39 16.15 6.42
C ALA A 371 64.97 16.01 7.83
N ASN A 372 64.60 16.95 8.71
CA ASN A 372 64.86 16.83 10.13
C ASN A 372 63.97 15.70 10.63
N PHE A 373 64.51 14.48 10.67
CA PHE A 373 63.90 13.39 11.43
C PHE A 373 64.06 13.76 12.91
N VAL A 374 63.08 14.48 13.45
CA VAL A 374 63.00 14.70 14.89
C VAL A 374 62.37 13.43 15.47
N GLY A 375 63.23 12.56 16.02
CA GLY A 375 62.77 11.42 16.80
C GLY A 375 62.12 11.93 18.09
N PHE A 376 60.86 11.56 18.29
CA PHE A 376 60.21 11.59 19.60
C PHE A 376 59.94 10.15 20.05
#